data_AF-F6ESM7-F1
#
_entry.id   AF-F6ESM7-F1
#
_cell.length_a   1.000
_cell.length_b   1.000
_cell.length_c   1.000
_cell.angle_alpha   90.00
_cell.angle_beta   90.00
_cell.angle_gamma   90.00
#
_symmetry.space_group_name_H-M   'P 1'
#
loop_
_entity.id
_entity.type
_entity.pdbx_description
1 polymer ?
#
loop_
_entity_poly.entity_id
_entity_poly.type
_entity_poly.pdbx_seq_one_letter_code
_entity_poly.pdbx_strand_id
1 'polypeptide(L)'
;MSPVADRMWSIRDALLLWLYEEKAQGNNAPQNIDRNSIQTTAKWRADPITEPEVNAALDYLKDQGLVAGAGVWGGGVLRPRITSRGENQVASGLSVCPDPPQQANTTGATNNYHITTHGPANVAVNSQDFSQTHGLESATDKIQAVVEALEGYVASNEPNSSSAQVVAAELREASKDPHAKKGALRALLATAISAVAVSAGTEAGKQITSLAVEAIQTLG
;
A
#
# COMPACT_ATOMS: atom_id res chain seq x y z
N MET A 1 -11.21 -11.18 3.54
CA MET A 1 -12.61 -10.89 3.17
C MET A 1 -12.90 -11.60 1.84
N SER A 2 -14.16 -11.86 1.47
CA SER A 2 -14.45 -12.54 0.19
C SER A 2 -14.38 -11.54 -0.97
N PRO A 3 -14.02 -11.97 -2.20
CA PRO A 3 -13.93 -11.05 -3.35
C PRO A 3 -15.22 -10.28 -3.64
N VAL A 4 -16.37 -10.92 -3.40
CA VAL A 4 -17.69 -10.30 -3.54
C VAL A 4 -17.93 -9.23 -2.48
N ALA A 5 -17.53 -9.49 -1.24
CA ALA A 5 -17.63 -8.50 -0.16
C ALA A 5 -16.68 -7.31 -0.41
N ASP A 6 -15.43 -7.57 -0.81
CA ASP A 6 -14.44 -6.53 -1.16
C ASP A 6 -14.95 -5.61 -2.28
N ARG A 7 -15.54 -6.20 -3.31
CA ARG A 7 -16.17 -5.47 -4.40
C ARG A 7 -17.28 -4.56 -3.90
N MET A 8 -18.19 -5.06 -3.07
CA MET A 8 -19.30 -4.25 -2.54
C MET A 8 -18.84 -3.10 -1.66
N TRP A 9 -17.80 -3.29 -0.86
CA TRP A 9 -17.19 -2.19 -0.09
C TRP A 9 -16.58 -1.13 -1.00
N SER A 10 -15.89 -1.56 -2.04
CA SER A 10 -15.29 -0.65 -3.02
C SER A 10 -16.34 0.17 -3.76
N ILE A 11 -17.48 -0.43 -4.11
CA ILE A 11 -18.61 0.26 -4.75
C ILE A 11 -19.22 1.31 -3.82
N ARG A 12 -19.34 1.01 -2.52
CA ARG A 12 -19.85 1.97 -1.51
C ARG A 12 -18.91 3.17 -1.39
N ASP A 13 -17.60 2.92 -1.32
CA ASP A 13 -16.58 3.98 -1.26
C ASP A 13 -16.61 4.85 -2.54
N ALA A 14 -16.66 4.21 -3.72
CA ALA A 14 -16.72 4.88 -5.02
C ALA A 14 -17.97 5.76 -5.16
N LEU A 15 -19.12 5.24 -4.76
CA LEU A 15 -20.39 5.96 -4.81
C LEU A 15 -20.42 7.16 -3.87
N LEU A 16 -19.85 7.01 -2.66
CA LEU A 16 -19.78 8.10 -1.70
C LEU A 16 -18.82 9.20 -2.17
N LEU A 17 -17.68 8.84 -2.78
CA LEU A 17 -16.77 9.80 -3.43
C LEU A 17 -17.46 10.54 -4.57
N TRP A 18 -18.19 9.83 -5.44
CA TRP A 18 -18.91 10.46 -6.54
C TRP A 18 -19.95 11.49 -6.04
N LEU A 19 -20.75 11.14 -5.03
CA LEU A 19 -21.72 12.08 -4.43
C LEU A 19 -21.05 13.32 -3.81
N TYR A 20 -19.86 13.15 -3.25
CA TYR A 20 -19.06 14.26 -2.72
C TYR A 20 -18.60 15.21 -3.84
N GLU A 21 -18.08 14.67 -4.95
CA GLU A 21 -17.67 15.48 -6.11
C GLU A 21 -18.84 16.16 -6.81
N GLU A 22 -19.97 15.47 -6.98
CA GLU A 22 -21.20 16.06 -7.53
C GLU A 22 -21.65 17.27 -6.70
N LYS A 23 -21.63 17.13 -5.37
CA LYS A 23 -21.94 18.23 -4.45
C LYS A 23 -20.96 19.39 -4.62
N ALA A 24 -19.65 19.11 -4.72
CA ALA A 24 -18.63 20.13 -4.93
C ALA A 24 -18.81 20.90 -6.26
N GLN A 25 -19.35 20.23 -7.28
CA GLN A 25 -19.72 20.83 -8.57
C GLN A 25 -21.09 21.54 -8.55
N GLY A 26 -21.76 21.59 -7.40
CA GLY A 26 -23.06 22.24 -7.20
C GLY A 26 -24.28 21.33 -7.42
N ASN A 27 -24.08 20.08 -7.82
CA ASN A 27 -25.13 19.08 -7.96
C ASN A 27 -25.40 18.36 -6.64
N ASN A 28 -26.15 19.02 -5.76
CA ASN A 28 -26.44 18.52 -4.41
C ASN A 28 -27.38 17.28 -4.38
N ALA A 29 -28.05 16.97 -5.49
CA ALA A 29 -29.06 15.92 -5.57
C ALA A 29 -29.16 15.38 -7.00
N PRO A 30 -28.16 14.59 -7.46
CA PRO A 30 -28.17 14.04 -8.80
C PRO A 30 -29.45 13.23 -9.02
N GLN A 31 -30.14 13.52 -10.13
CA GLN A 31 -31.40 12.86 -10.47
C GLN A 31 -31.15 11.50 -11.13
N ASN A 32 -30.06 11.34 -11.88
CA ASN A 32 -29.71 10.09 -12.50
C ASN A 32 -28.37 9.64 -11.96
N ILE A 33 -28.35 8.48 -11.32
CA ILE A 33 -27.10 7.86 -10.88
C ILE A 33 -26.46 7.22 -12.11
N ASP A 34 -25.58 7.97 -12.77
CA ASP A 34 -24.83 7.48 -13.90
C ASP A 34 -23.64 6.65 -13.44
N ARG A 35 -23.71 5.35 -13.73
CA ARG A 35 -22.66 4.38 -13.40
C ARG A 35 -21.34 4.73 -14.09
N ASN A 36 -21.39 5.29 -15.30
CA ASN A 36 -20.19 5.72 -16.00
C ASN A 36 -19.52 6.88 -15.25
N SER A 37 -20.29 7.89 -14.83
CA SER A 37 -19.79 9.00 -14.02
C SER A 37 -19.18 8.53 -12.69
N ILE A 38 -19.84 7.60 -11.98
CA ILE A 38 -19.26 6.99 -10.77
C ILE A 38 -17.92 6.34 -11.09
N GLN A 39 -17.87 5.51 -12.14
CA GLN A 39 -16.65 4.81 -12.54
C GLN A 39 -15.53 5.78 -12.95
N THR A 40 -15.86 6.88 -13.63
CA THR A 40 -14.89 7.90 -14.04
C THR A 40 -14.33 8.66 -12.85
N THR A 41 -15.18 9.19 -11.96
CA THR A 41 -14.76 9.87 -10.73
C THR A 41 -13.89 8.96 -9.87
N ALA A 42 -14.32 7.72 -9.66
CA ALA A 42 -13.64 6.78 -8.81
C ALA A 42 -12.39 6.14 -9.45
N LYS A 43 -12.13 6.43 -10.74
CA LYS A 43 -11.09 5.79 -11.56
C LYS A 43 -11.19 4.26 -11.49
N TRP A 44 -12.41 3.75 -11.67
CA TRP A 44 -12.75 2.34 -11.55
C TRP A 44 -11.96 1.47 -12.55
N ARG A 45 -11.42 0.35 -12.07
CA ARG A 45 -10.56 -0.57 -12.84
C ARG A 45 -11.04 -2.01 -12.85
N ALA A 46 -12.05 -2.34 -12.04
CA ALA A 46 -12.65 -3.67 -12.00
C ALA A 46 -13.80 -3.80 -13.00
N ASP A 47 -14.47 -4.96 -12.98
CA ASP A 47 -15.64 -5.19 -13.82
C ASP A 47 -16.69 -4.08 -13.63
N PRO A 48 -17.38 -3.65 -14.70
CA PRO A 48 -18.35 -2.57 -14.66
C PRO A 48 -19.33 -2.69 -13.49
N ILE A 49 -19.66 -1.57 -12.87
CA ILE A 49 -20.61 -1.52 -11.77
C ILE A 49 -22.00 -1.77 -12.34
N THR A 50 -22.77 -2.63 -11.68
CA THR A 50 -24.15 -2.96 -12.09
C THR A 50 -25.18 -2.16 -11.29
N GLU A 51 -26.39 -2.04 -11.83
CA GLU A 51 -27.49 -1.33 -11.16
C GLU A 51 -27.89 -1.94 -9.81
N PRO A 52 -28.00 -3.29 -9.66
CA PRO A 52 -28.28 -3.90 -8.37
C PRO A 52 -27.21 -3.58 -7.32
N GLU A 53 -25.93 -3.52 -7.71
CA GLU A 53 -24.83 -3.18 -6.80
C GLU A 53 -24.90 -1.73 -6.32
N VAL A 54 -25.24 -0.80 -7.22
CA VAL A 54 -25.47 0.61 -6.87
C VAL A 54 -26.63 0.74 -5.88
N ASN A 55 -27.75 0.06 -6.14
CA ASN A 55 -28.91 0.10 -5.25
C ASN A 55 -28.57 -0.47 -3.86
N ALA A 56 -27.91 -1.62 -3.80
CA ALA A 56 -27.46 -2.22 -2.54
C ALA A 56 -26.44 -1.34 -1.80
N ALA A 57 -25.58 -0.62 -2.51
CA ALA A 57 -24.65 0.32 -1.91
C ALA A 57 -25.37 1.55 -1.34
N LEU A 58 -26.35 2.11 -2.06
CA LEU A 58 -27.16 3.23 -1.58
C LEU A 58 -27.95 2.89 -0.33
N ASP A 59 -28.58 1.71 -0.30
CA ASP A 59 -29.34 1.25 0.86
C ASP A 59 -28.43 1.18 2.09
N TYR A 60 -27.24 0.59 1.94
CA TYR A 60 -26.26 0.56 3.02
C TYR A 60 -25.82 1.96 3.47
N LEU A 61 -25.44 2.84 2.53
CA LEU A 61 -24.97 4.20 2.86
C LEU A 61 -26.07 5.03 3.53
N LYS A 62 -27.33 4.78 3.18
CA LYS A 62 -28.50 5.37 3.82
C LYS A 62 -28.68 4.86 5.25
N ASP A 63 -28.60 3.55 5.45
CA ASP A 63 -28.72 2.93 6.78
C ASP A 63 -27.61 3.42 7.73
N GLN A 64 -26.42 3.70 7.19
CA GLN A 64 -25.31 4.30 7.95
C GLN A 64 -25.44 5.83 8.14
N GLY A 65 -26.46 6.47 7.55
CA GLY A 65 -26.68 7.92 7.61
C GLY A 65 -25.65 8.76 6.84
N LEU A 66 -24.88 8.14 5.94
CA LEU A 66 -23.89 8.81 5.08
C LEU A 66 -24.55 9.48 3.87
N VAL A 67 -25.70 8.93 3.44
CA VAL A 67 -26.53 9.46 2.36
C VAL A 67 -27.97 9.59 2.83
N ALA A 68 -28.66 10.63 2.39
CA ALA A 68 -30.08 10.85 2.61
C ALA A 68 -30.82 10.98 1.27
N GLY A 69 -32.14 10.92 1.27
CA GLY A 69 -32.94 11.09 0.04
C GLY A 69 -32.84 9.95 -0.98
N ALA A 70 -31.95 8.97 -0.75
CA ALA A 70 -31.96 7.68 -1.43
C ALA A 70 -33.24 6.94 -1.04
N GLY A 71 -34.26 6.98 -1.90
CA GLY A 71 -35.52 6.33 -1.61
C GLY A 71 -36.41 6.26 -2.82
N VAL A 72 -36.66 5.03 -3.25
CA VAL A 72 -37.75 4.69 -4.15
C VAL A 72 -38.70 3.77 -3.39
N TRP A 73 -39.77 4.32 -2.84
CA TRP A 73 -40.98 3.50 -2.66
C TRP A 73 -41.81 3.70 -3.93
N GLY A 74 -41.77 2.73 -4.85
CA GLY A 74 -42.67 2.66 -6.02
C GLY A 74 -42.19 3.30 -7.33
N GLY A 75 -40.99 2.98 -7.83
CA GLY A 75 -40.58 3.29 -9.22
C GLY A 75 -40.15 4.73 -9.55
N GLY A 76 -39.98 5.59 -8.55
CA GLY A 76 -39.43 6.94 -8.68
C GLY A 76 -37.90 7.02 -8.82
N VAL A 77 -37.45 8.12 -9.42
CA VAL A 77 -36.05 8.49 -9.64
C VAL A 77 -35.26 8.57 -8.32
N LEU A 78 -34.14 7.83 -8.19
CA LEU A 78 -33.24 7.89 -7.04
C LEU A 78 -32.59 9.27 -6.94
N ARG A 79 -32.80 9.98 -5.82
CA ARG A 79 -32.19 11.30 -5.55
C ARG A 79 -31.33 11.27 -4.30
N PRO A 80 -30.21 10.55 -4.31
CA PRO A 80 -29.29 10.53 -3.18
C PRO A 80 -28.70 11.92 -2.95
N ARG A 81 -28.48 12.24 -1.67
CA ARG A 81 -27.75 13.42 -1.22
C ARG A 81 -26.75 12.99 -0.17
N ILE A 82 -25.48 13.35 -0.34
CA ILE A 82 -24.49 13.12 0.71
C ILE A 82 -24.83 13.97 1.95
N THR A 83 -24.69 13.38 3.13
CA THR A 83 -24.86 14.11 4.40
C THR A 83 -23.51 14.68 4.86
N SER A 84 -23.53 15.59 5.84
CA SER A 84 -22.27 16.07 6.45
C SER A 84 -21.41 14.95 7.03
N ARG A 85 -22.05 13.85 7.50
CA ARG A 85 -21.33 12.66 7.96
C ARG A 85 -20.66 11.94 6.78
N GLY A 86 -21.34 11.80 5.65
CA GLY A 86 -20.78 11.26 4.42
C GLY A 86 -19.61 12.09 3.90
N GLU A 87 -19.72 13.41 3.95
CA GLU A 87 -18.62 14.33 3.56
C GLU A 87 -17.39 14.14 4.46
N ASN A 88 -17.58 14.07 5.78
CA ASN A 88 -16.49 13.79 6.71
C ASN A 88 -15.85 12.42 6.47
N GLN A 89 -16.65 11.41 6.12
CA GLN A 89 -16.15 10.09 5.79
C GLN A 89 -15.23 10.15 4.55
N VAL A 90 -15.65 10.81 3.48
CA VAL A 90 -14.81 10.98 2.27
C VAL A 90 -13.55 11.80 2.59
N ALA A 91 -13.69 12.89 3.34
CA ALA A 91 -12.56 13.76 3.69
C ALA A 91 -11.52 13.05 4.59
N SER A 92 -11.95 12.07 5.39
CA SER A 92 -11.04 11.25 6.20
C SER A 92 -10.16 10.29 5.37
N GLY A 93 -10.56 10.02 4.11
CA GLY A 93 -9.91 9.02 3.26
C GLY A 93 -10.14 7.56 3.71
N LEU A 94 -10.97 7.33 4.73
CA LEU A 94 -11.28 6.00 5.25
C LEU A 94 -12.47 5.39 4.52
N SER A 95 -12.41 4.06 4.36
CA SER A 95 -13.49 3.24 3.81
C SER A 95 -14.71 3.28 4.72
N VAL A 96 -15.88 3.05 4.14
CA VAL A 96 -17.13 2.79 4.88
C VAL A 96 -17.15 1.40 5.53
N CYS A 97 -16.18 0.54 5.23
CA CYS A 97 -16.01 -0.75 5.91
C CYS A 97 -15.72 -0.51 7.40
N PRO A 98 -16.51 -1.09 8.33
CA PRO A 98 -16.50 -0.69 9.73
C PRO A 98 -15.21 -1.09 10.48
N ASP A 99 -14.68 -2.30 10.27
CA ASP A 99 -13.52 -2.79 11.00
C ASP A 99 -12.73 -3.88 10.23
N PRO A 100 -11.38 -3.87 10.32
CA PRO A 100 -10.56 -2.78 10.86
C PRO A 100 -10.66 -1.52 9.97
N PRO A 101 -10.46 -0.30 10.52
CA PRO A 101 -10.41 0.92 9.72
C PRO A 101 -9.37 0.80 8.62
N GLN A 102 -9.80 1.00 7.38
CA GLN A 102 -8.97 0.86 6.18
C GLN A 102 -9.15 2.07 5.27
N GLN A 103 -8.19 2.32 4.38
CA GLN A 103 -8.33 3.37 3.37
C GLN A 103 -9.47 3.01 2.40
N ALA A 104 -10.18 4.02 1.93
CA ALA A 104 -11.26 3.84 0.95
C ALA A 104 -10.71 3.24 -0.35
N ASN A 105 -11.32 2.16 -0.83
CA ASN A 105 -10.97 1.56 -2.12
C ASN A 105 -11.99 1.96 -3.19
N THR A 106 -11.83 3.13 -3.77
CA THR A 106 -12.78 3.62 -4.78
C THR A 106 -12.57 2.98 -6.15
N THR A 107 -11.43 2.34 -6.42
CA THR A 107 -11.08 1.88 -7.77
C THR A 107 -11.64 0.49 -8.10
N GLY A 108 -12.12 -0.25 -7.11
CA GLY A 108 -12.56 -1.64 -7.27
C GLY A 108 -11.43 -2.63 -7.55
N ALA A 109 -10.21 -2.16 -7.78
CA ALA A 109 -9.03 -3.01 -7.82
C ALA A 109 -8.78 -3.53 -6.41
N THR A 110 -8.67 -4.85 -6.24
CA THR A 110 -8.28 -5.46 -4.98
C THR A 110 -6.81 -5.13 -4.70
N ASN A 111 -6.56 -3.93 -4.17
CA ASN A 111 -5.27 -3.54 -3.65
C ASN A 111 -5.12 -4.25 -2.29
N ASN A 112 -4.59 -5.47 -2.30
CA ASN A 112 -4.26 -6.28 -1.12
C ASN A 112 -3.09 -5.68 -0.32
N TYR A 113 -3.16 -4.40 0.04
CA TYR A 113 -2.12 -3.73 0.81
C TYR A 113 -2.70 -3.30 2.17
N HIS A 114 -2.50 -4.15 3.17
CA HIS A 114 -2.64 -3.76 4.58
C HIS A 114 -1.32 -3.12 5.02
N ILE A 115 -1.28 -1.78 5.08
CA ILE A 115 -0.11 -1.03 5.54
C ILE A 115 -0.35 -0.62 6.99
N THR A 116 0.22 -1.36 7.93
CA THR A 116 0.26 -0.96 9.35
C THR A 116 1.53 -0.15 9.59
N THR A 117 1.42 1.18 9.53
CA THR A 117 2.57 2.06 9.76
C THR A 117 2.64 2.47 11.23
N HIS A 118 3.72 2.12 11.91
CA HIS A 118 4.04 2.65 13.24
C HIS A 118 5.04 3.82 13.11
N GLY A 119 4.60 4.92 12.49
CA GLY A 119 5.39 6.13 12.24
C GLY A 119 4.89 6.95 11.03
N PRO A 120 5.41 8.16 10.77
CA PRO A 120 5.03 8.93 9.59
C PRO A 120 5.60 8.27 8.32
N ALA A 121 4.72 7.74 7.46
CA ALA A 121 5.08 7.24 6.13
C ALA A 121 4.37 8.03 5.04
N ASN A 122 5.13 8.40 4.02
CA ASN A 122 4.60 8.96 2.78
C ASN A 122 4.30 7.79 1.82
N VAL A 123 3.01 7.49 1.67
CA VAL A 123 2.53 6.50 0.68
C VAL A 123 2.27 7.24 -0.63
N ALA A 124 2.98 6.87 -1.69
CA ALA A 124 2.78 7.43 -3.01
C ALA A 124 1.53 6.80 -3.65
N VAL A 125 0.47 7.60 -3.80
CA VAL A 125 -0.76 7.18 -4.48
C VAL A 125 -0.66 7.59 -5.95
N ASN A 126 -0.84 6.63 -6.87
CA ASN A 126 -0.91 6.81 -8.34
C ASN A 126 0.41 6.92 -9.14
N SER A 127 1.45 6.18 -8.77
CA SER A 127 2.66 5.99 -9.59
C SER A 127 2.59 4.70 -10.41
N GLN A 128 2.72 4.80 -11.75
CA GLN A 128 2.61 3.67 -12.68
C GLN A 128 3.86 2.77 -12.76
N ASP A 129 5.00 3.20 -12.21
CA ASP A 129 6.28 2.46 -12.28
C ASP A 129 6.92 2.20 -10.90
N PHE A 130 6.12 2.26 -9.84
CA PHE A 130 6.63 2.11 -8.47
C PHE A 130 6.10 0.83 -7.84
N SER A 131 6.93 -0.21 -7.82
CA SER A 131 6.71 -1.42 -7.02
C SER A 131 7.33 -1.21 -5.65
N GLN A 132 6.52 -0.81 -4.67
CA GLN A 132 6.95 -0.77 -3.28
C GLN A 132 6.78 -2.17 -2.71
N THR A 133 7.82 -3.00 -2.85
CA THR A 133 7.86 -4.33 -2.24
C THR A 133 8.03 -4.15 -0.73
N HIS A 134 6.92 -4.02 -0.01
CA HIS A 134 6.91 -4.22 1.43
C HIS A 134 6.99 -5.73 1.72
N GLY A 135 8.17 -6.30 1.53
CA GLY A 135 8.53 -7.50 2.25
C GLY A 135 8.54 -7.13 3.72
N LEU A 136 7.79 -7.86 4.56
CA LEU A 136 8.08 -7.91 5.99
C LEU A 136 9.39 -8.70 6.12
N GLU A 137 10.48 -8.12 5.62
CA GLU A 137 11.78 -8.74 5.64
C GLU A 137 12.21 -8.76 7.10
N SER A 138 12.24 -9.96 7.66
CA SER A 138 12.89 -10.20 8.93
C SER A 138 14.31 -9.66 8.84
N ALA A 139 14.92 -9.30 9.98
CA ALA A 139 16.33 -8.86 9.97
C ALA A 139 17.23 -9.86 9.21
N THR A 140 16.88 -11.15 9.26
CA THR A 140 17.51 -12.25 8.50
C THR A 140 17.38 -12.09 6.98
N ASP A 141 16.21 -11.71 6.45
CA ASP A 141 16.00 -11.53 5.01
C ASP A 141 16.82 -10.33 4.49
N LYS A 142 16.88 -9.24 5.26
CA LYS A 142 17.71 -8.08 4.92
C LYS A 142 19.20 -8.40 4.94
N ILE A 143 19.63 -9.17 5.93
CA ILE A 143 21.02 -9.66 6.01
C ILE A 143 21.32 -10.57 4.82
N GLN A 144 20.37 -11.42 4.42
CA GLN A 144 20.52 -12.31 3.28
C GLN A 144 20.64 -11.54 1.95
N ALA A 145 19.86 -10.47 1.76
CA ALA A 145 20.00 -9.58 0.61
C ALA A 145 21.38 -8.90 0.54
N VAL A 146 21.95 -8.51 1.69
CA VAL A 146 23.32 -7.97 1.76
C VAL A 146 24.36 -9.03 1.37
N VAL A 147 24.18 -10.27 1.83
CA VAL A 147 25.07 -11.41 1.47
C VAL A 147 25.05 -11.65 -0.03
N GLU A 148 23.87 -11.72 -0.65
CA GLU A 148 23.72 -11.96 -2.09
C GLU A 148 24.35 -10.83 -2.92
N ALA A 149 24.17 -9.57 -2.50
CA ALA A 149 24.78 -8.43 -3.16
C ALA A 149 26.31 -8.44 -3.04
N LEU A 150 26.87 -8.81 -1.88
CA LEU A 150 28.31 -8.98 -1.69
C LEU A 150 28.88 -10.09 -2.58
N GLU A 151 28.16 -11.21 -2.73
CA GLU A 151 28.61 -12.31 -3.59
C GLU A 151 28.59 -11.95 -5.08
N GLY A 152 27.56 -11.22 -5.53
CA GLY A 152 27.54 -10.67 -6.88
C GLY A 152 28.69 -9.69 -7.13
N TYR A 153 29.07 -8.91 -6.12
CA TYR A 153 30.22 -8.02 -6.18
C TYR A 153 31.55 -8.79 -6.24
N VAL A 154 31.69 -9.87 -5.46
CA VAL A 154 32.89 -10.73 -5.47
C VAL A 154 33.08 -11.38 -6.84
N ALA A 155 32.01 -11.95 -7.40
CA ALA A 155 32.03 -12.59 -8.72
C ALA A 155 32.42 -11.62 -9.85
N SER A 156 32.20 -10.31 -9.65
CA SER A 156 32.48 -9.28 -10.64
C SER A 156 33.84 -8.59 -10.49
N ASN A 157 34.56 -8.75 -9.35
CA ASN A 157 35.73 -7.92 -8.99
C ASN A 157 36.93 -8.67 -8.38
N GLU A 158 37.22 -9.91 -8.80
CA GLU A 158 38.36 -10.72 -8.31
C GLU A 158 39.74 -10.21 -8.77
N PRO A 159 40.28 -9.16 -8.13
CA PRO A 159 41.20 -9.42 -7.01
C PRO A 159 40.99 -8.53 -5.77
N ASN A 160 40.05 -7.57 -5.80
CA ASN A 160 39.83 -6.60 -4.71
C ASN A 160 38.65 -6.96 -3.78
N SER A 161 38.14 -8.20 -3.89
CA SER A 161 36.90 -8.64 -3.25
C SER A 161 37.10 -9.58 -2.05
N SER A 162 38.35 -9.88 -1.66
CA SER A 162 38.66 -10.80 -0.56
C SER A 162 38.00 -10.40 0.77
N SER A 163 37.98 -9.11 1.09
CA SER A 163 37.30 -8.59 2.30
C SER A 163 35.78 -8.72 2.22
N ALA A 164 35.19 -8.49 1.04
CA ALA A 164 33.75 -8.63 0.82
C ALA A 164 33.30 -10.11 0.92
N GLN A 165 34.14 -11.04 0.44
CA GLN A 165 33.88 -12.47 0.50
C GLN A 165 33.89 -12.99 1.95
N VAL A 166 34.86 -12.55 2.77
CA VAL A 166 34.91 -12.91 4.20
C VAL A 166 33.67 -12.41 4.93
N VAL A 167 33.29 -11.15 4.71
CA VAL A 167 32.11 -10.56 5.37
C VAL A 167 30.81 -11.23 4.93
N ALA A 168 30.67 -11.60 3.65
CA ALA A 168 29.50 -12.34 3.17
C ALA A 168 29.36 -13.71 3.84
N ALA A 169 30.48 -14.44 4.03
CA ALA A 169 30.49 -15.72 4.72
C ALA A 169 30.12 -15.58 6.21
N GLU A 170 30.67 -14.59 6.90
CA GLU A 170 30.38 -14.32 8.32
C GLU A 170 28.92 -13.87 8.53
N LEU A 171 28.38 -13.02 7.67
CA LEU A 171 26.98 -12.59 7.73
C LEU A 171 26.01 -13.76 7.50
N ARG A 172 26.32 -14.65 6.55
CA ARG A 172 25.52 -15.85 6.29
C ARG A 172 25.51 -16.81 7.48
N GLU A 173 26.64 -16.98 8.14
CA GLU A 173 26.70 -17.89 9.28
C GLU A 173 25.99 -17.27 10.49
N ALA A 174 26.20 -15.98 10.73
CA ALA A 174 25.53 -15.27 11.81
C ALA A 174 24.02 -15.13 11.59
N SER A 175 23.53 -15.12 10.35
CA SER A 175 22.09 -15.05 10.05
C SER A 175 21.34 -16.36 10.27
N LYS A 176 22.05 -17.51 10.31
CA LYS A 176 21.46 -18.82 10.62
C LYS A 176 21.19 -19.04 12.10
N ASP A 177 21.86 -18.31 12.99
CA ASP A 177 21.68 -18.41 14.44
C ASP A 177 20.54 -17.48 14.92
N PRO A 178 19.39 -18.03 15.37
CA PRO A 178 18.28 -17.23 15.88
C PRO A 178 18.63 -16.41 17.14
N HIS A 179 19.74 -16.72 17.81
CA HIS A 179 20.25 -16.03 19.00
C HIS A 179 21.46 -15.13 18.70
N ALA A 180 21.79 -14.92 17.42
CA ALA A 180 22.87 -14.03 17.03
C ALA A 180 22.71 -12.66 17.71
N LYS A 181 23.77 -12.23 18.41
CA LYS A 181 23.77 -10.95 19.13
C LYS A 181 23.62 -9.83 18.10
N LYS A 182 22.52 -9.07 18.18
CA LYS A 182 22.23 -7.89 17.33
C LYS A 182 23.44 -6.96 17.14
N GLY A 183 24.24 -6.76 18.19
CA GLY A 183 25.47 -5.96 18.13
C GLY A 183 26.55 -6.54 17.21
N ALA A 184 26.69 -7.86 17.14
CA ALA A 184 27.62 -8.53 16.24
C ALA A 184 27.15 -8.43 14.77
N LEU A 185 25.86 -8.64 14.52
CA LEU A 185 25.28 -8.47 13.18
C LEU A 185 25.43 -7.04 12.65
N ARG A 186 25.20 -6.03 13.51
CA ARG A 186 25.45 -4.63 13.16
C ARG A 186 26.90 -4.34 12.83
N ALA A 187 27.84 -4.89 13.60
CA ALA A 187 29.26 -4.73 13.32
C ALA A 187 29.63 -5.34 11.96
N LEU A 188 29.13 -6.56 11.66
CA LEU A 188 29.37 -7.21 10.38
C LEU A 188 28.79 -6.43 9.19
N LEU A 189 27.58 -5.88 9.32
CA LEU A 189 26.96 -5.03 8.30
C LEU A 189 27.74 -3.72 8.08
N ALA A 190 28.28 -3.11 9.13
CA ALA A 190 29.16 -1.94 9.00
C ALA A 190 30.49 -2.29 8.31
N THR A 191 31.03 -3.49 8.59
CA THR A 191 32.21 -4.01 7.89
C THR A 191 31.91 -4.27 6.41
N ALA A 192 30.70 -4.73 6.05
CA ALA A 192 30.29 -4.91 4.66
C ALA A 192 30.33 -3.59 3.88
N ILE A 193 29.81 -2.50 4.46
CA ILE A 193 29.87 -1.16 3.88
C ILE A 193 31.33 -0.74 3.65
N SER A 194 32.20 -1.01 4.63
CA SER A 194 33.62 -0.67 4.55
C SER A 194 34.36 -1.50 3.49
N ALA A 195 34.00 -2.78 3.33
CA ALA A 195 34.59 -3.69 2.35
C ALA A 195 34.30 -3.27 0.90
N VAL A 196 33.19 -2.57 0.67
CA VAL A 196 32.82 -2.03 -0.65
C VAL A 196 33.11 -0.53 -0.80
N ALA A 197 33.75 0.10 0.19
CA ALA A 197 33.94 1.55 0.21
C ALA A 197 34.74 2.08 -1.00
N VAL A 198 35.73 1.32 -1.45
CA VAL A 198 36.51 1.64 -2.67
C VAL A 198 35.62 1.67 -3.92
N SER A 199 34.52 0.92 -3.90
CA SER A 199 33.54 0.82 -4.97
C SER A 199 32.23 1.57 -4.66
N ALA A 200 32.17 2.40 -3.62
CA ALA A 200 30.94 3.09 -3.21
C ALA A 200 30.37 4.03 -4.30
N GLY A 201 31.20 4.45 -5.26
CA GLY A 201 30.76 5.23 -6.42
C GLY A 201 30.08 4.40 -7.53
N THR A 202 30.23 3.07 -7.52
CA THR A 202 29.64 2.16 -8.50
C THR A 202 28.24 1.74 -8.07
N GLU A 203 27.44 1.28 -9.04
CA GLU A 203 26.07 0.83 -8.77
C GLU A 203 26.02 -0.31 -7.74
N ALA A 204 26.97 -1.26 -7.85
CA ALA A 204 27.10 -2.35 -6.90
C ALA A 204 27.45 -1.87 -5.48
N GLY A 205 28.37 -0.91 -5.34
CA GLY A 205 28.75 -0.38 -4.02
C GLY A 205 27.61 0.43 -3.36
N LYS A 206 26.84 1.18 -4.14
CA LYS A 206 25.65 1.90 -3.66
C LYS A 206 24.56 0.93 -3.19
N GLN A 207 24.30 -0.12 -3.98
CA GLN A 207 23.30 -1.13 -3.64
C GLN A 207 23.66 -1.85 -2.32
N ILE A 208 24.89 -2.33 -2.18
CA ILE A 208 25.35 -3.01 -0.96
C ILE A 208 25.30 -2.08 0.25
N THR A 209 25.72 -0.82 0.09
CA THR A 209 25.68 0.17 1.17
C THR A 209 24.25 0.45 1.62
N SER A 210 23.33 0.63 0.68
CA SER A 210 21.92 0.87 0.97
C SER A 210 21.31 -0.30 1.74
N LEU A 211 21.50 -1.52 1.25
CA LEU A 211 20.97 -2.74 1.88
C LEU A 211 21.54 -2.94 3.30
N ALA A 212 22.83 -2.69 3.49
CA ALA A 212 23.48 -2.84 4.80
C ALA A 212 22.98 -1.80 5.81
N VAL A 213 22.80 -0.54 5.40
CA VAL A 213 22.23 0.50 6.28
C VAL A 213 20.80 0.14 6.68
N GLU A 214 19.99 -0.34 5.73
CA GLU A 214 18.62 -0.75 6.00
C GLU A 214 18.56 -1.93 6.99
N ALA A 215 19.44 -2.92 6.83
CA ALA A 215 19.56 -4.05 7.75
C ALA A 215 20.03 -3.61 9.17
N ILE A 216 20.90 -2.62 9.28
CA ILE A 216 21.33 -2.07 10.59
C ILE A 216 20.17 -1.38 11.32
N GLN A 217 19.33 -0.66 10.57
CA GLN A 217 18.17 0.05 11.11
C GLN A 217 17.10 -0.92 11.63
N THR A 218 16.86 -2.04 10.94
CA THR A 218 15.90 -3.06 11.41
C THR A 218 16.38 -3.84 12.62
N LEU A 219 17.70 -3.92 12.85
CA LEU A 219 18.27 -4.63 14.00
C LEU A 219 18.04 -3.97 15.36
N GLY A 220 17.50 -2.74 15.43
CA GLY A 220 16.98 -2.07 16.64
C GLY A 220 17.82 -2.20 17.91
#